data_AF-A0AA97GJI9-F1
#
_entry.id   AF-A0AA97GJI9-F1
#
_cell.length_a   1.000
_cell.length_b   1.000
_cell.length_c   1.000
_cell.angle_alpha   90.00
_cell.angle_beta   90.00
_cell.angle_gamma   90.00
#
_symmetry.space_group_name_H-M   'P 1'
#
loop_
_entity.id
_entity.type
_entity.pdbx_description
1 polymer ?
#
loop_
_entity_poly.entity_id
_entity_poly.type
_entity_poly.pdbx_seq_one_letter_code
_entity_poly.pdbx_strand_id
1 'polypeptide(L)'
;MWSNKINLKIVVWGTIIGGFISSLVKWGSEVNMPPRVAGEISPPAANIDAWFSWLGINSHSLDYFYQGSLVGGAVTLYHWLFSFAFAFVYVFISAYLPKIRMFYGVLYGVLITIFAHGIMIPLFGFRHPSYNEGKVGWLWNLNGYELVSEILGHIYWAVSIEICLIAVLASFARPIRGSWTVR
;
A
#
# COMPACT_ATOMS: atom_id res chain seq x y z
N MET A 1 11.19 -13.58 -18.86
CA MET A 1 10.15 -12.60 -18.49
C MET A 1 9.91 -11.58 -19.60
N TRP A 2 10.88 -10.72 -19.88
CA TRP A 2 10.75 -9.54 -20.74
C TRP A 2 10.60 -9.80 -22.26
N SER A 3 11.07 -10.94 -22.75
CA SER A 3 10.91 -11.32 -24.17
C SER A 3 9.50 -11.81 -24.50
N ASN A 4 8.69 -12.17 -23.51
CA ASN A 4 7.35 -12.71 -23.72
C ASN A 4 6.31 -11.58 -23.63
N LYS A 5 5.69 -11.23 -24.77
CA LYS A 5 4.66 -10.19 -24.87
C LYS A 5 3.46 -10.43 -23.95
N ILE A 6 3.08 -11.68 -23.70
CA ILE A 6 1.97 -12.01 -22.78
C ILE A 6 2.38 -11.71 -21.34
N ASN A 7 3.61 -12.06 -20.96
CA ASN A 7 4.09 -11.80 -19.60
C ASN A 7 4.20 -10.28 -19.32
N LEU A 8 4.64 -9.50 -20.31
CA LEU A 8 4.60 -8.03 -20.24
C LEU A 8 3.18 -7.51 -20.04
N LYS A 9 2.22 -8.00 -20.82
CA LYS A 9 0.80 -7.62 -20.68
C LYS A 9 0.27 -7.96 -19.29
N ILE A 10 0.64 -9.10 -18.72
CA ILE A 10 0.25 -9.50 -17.36
C ILE A 10 0.83 -8.54 -16.32
N VAL A 11 2.10 -8.13 -16.45
CA VAL A 11 2.68 -7.13 -15.54
C VAL A 11 1.93 -5.82 -15.61
N VAL A 12 1.69 -5.31 -16.83
CA VAL A 12 0.98 -4.04 -17.03
C VAL A 12 -0.44 -4.11 -16.48
N TRP A 13 -1.24 -5.10 -16.88
CA TRP A 13 -2.63 -5.22 -16.45
C TRP A 13 -2.77 -5.59 -14.98
N GLY A 14 -1.91 -6.48 -14.46
CA GLY A 14 -1.89 -6.83 -13.04
C GLY A 14 -1.54 -5.62 -12.17
N THR A 15 -0.60 -4.78 -12.63
CA THR A 15 -0.23 -3.53 -11.94
C THR A 15 -1.37 -2.52 -11.97
N ILE A 16 -1.95 -2.26 -13.14
CA ILE A 16 -3.01 -1.23 -13.29
C ILE A 16 -4.24 -1.63 -12.50
N ILE A 17 -4.74 -2.86 -12.68
CA ILE A 17 -5.97 -3.32 -12.03
C ILE A 17 -5.73 -3.53 -10.54
N GLY A 18 -4.63 -4.19 -10.16
CA GLY A 18 -4.29 -4.44 -8.77
C GLY A 18 -4.00 -3.15 -8.00
N GLY A 19 -3.25 -2.21 -8.60
CA GLY A 19 -2.96 -0.91 -8.01
C GLY A 19 -4.23 -0.09 -7.76
N PHE A 20 -5.12 -0.03 -8.75
CA PHE A 20 -6.39 0.68 -8.63
C PHE A 20 -7.33 0.06 -7.58
N ILE A 21 -7.54 -1.27 -7.61
CA ILE A 21 -8.44 -1.92 -6.65
C ILE A 21 -7.87 -1.84 -5.23
N SER A 22 -6.58 -2.08 -5.07
CA SER A 22 -5.94 -2.02 -3.74
C SER A 22 -5.95 -0.61 -3.14
N SER A 23 -5.85 0.44 -3.96
CA SER A 23 -6.00 1.82 -3.49
C SER A 23 -7.43 2.17 -3.04
N LEU A 24 -8.43 1.35 -3.36
CA LEU A 24 -9.78 1.51 -2.80
C LEU A 24 -9.96 0.74 -1.48
N VAL A 25 -9.13 -0.29 -1.26
CA VAL A 25 -9.20 -1.16 -0.06
C VAL A 25 -8.51 -0.53 1.15
N LYS A 26 -7.36 0.13 0.95
CA LYS A 26 -6.65 0.87 2.01
C LYS A 26 -6.17 2.21 1.47
N TRP A 27 -6.76 3.29 1.97
CA TRP A 27 -6.46 4.65 1.53
C TRP A 27 -6.55 5.65 2.69
N GLY A 28 -5.47 5.78 3.48
CA GLY A 28 -5.28 6.85 4.48
C GLY A 28 -6.22 6.89 5.70
N SER A 29 -7.51 6.64 5.52
CA SER A 29 -8.53 6.39 6.53
C SER A 29 -8.86 4.90 6.52
N GLU A 30 -8.77 4.26 7.67
CA GLU A 30 -8.82 2.81 7.81
C GLU A 30 -10.28 2.36 7.78
N VAL A 31 -10.96 2.39 6.62
CA VAL A 31 -12.42 2.16 6.52
C VAL A 31 -12.89 0.85 7.19
N ASN A 32 -12.05 -0.19 7.21
CA ASN A 32 -12.38 -1.50 7.79
C ASN A 32 -11.79 -1.75 9.18
N MET A 33 -10.96 -0.85 9.70
CA MET A 33 -10.22 -1.02 10.95
C MET A 33 -10.28 0.26 11.80
N PRO A 34 -9.98 0.21 13.11
CA PRO A 34 -9.99 1.42 13.92
C PRO A 34 -9.06 2.49 13.31
N PRO A 35 -9.55 3.73 13.10
CA PRO A 35 -8.71 4.79 12.58
C PRO A 35 -7.62 5.17 13.60
N ARG A 36 -6.54 5.76 13.10
CA ARG A 36 -5.57 6.50 13.95
C ARG A 36 -6.27 7.54 14.84
N VAL A 37 -5.60 7.88 15.93
CA VAL A 37 -6.07 8.93 16.85
C VAL A 37 -6.34 10.23 16.08
N ALA A 38 -7.51 10.83 16.32
CA ALA A 38 -7.92 12.04 15.66
C ALA A 38 -6.90 13.17 15.89
N GLY A 39 -6.54 13.89 14.82
CA GLY A 39 -5.57 14.97 14.86
C GLY A 39 -4.11 14.53 14.66
N GLU A 40 -3.82 13.23 14.59
CA GLU A 40 -2.47 12.77 14.22
C GLU A 40 -2.18 12.99 12.74
N ILE A 41 -0.98 13.48 12.46
CA ILE A 41 -0.46 13.56 11.09
C ILE A 41 -0.20 12.14 10.57
N SER A 42 -0.75 11.83 9.40
CA SER A 42 -0.45 10.56 8.74
C SER A 42 0.99 10.57 8.19
N PRO A 43 1.70 9.43 8.14
CA PRO A 43 3.04 9.40 7.56
C PRO A 43 3.09 9.94 6.13
N PRO A 44 2.11 9.68 5.24
CA PRO A 44 2.05 10.32 3.92
C PRO A 44 1.94 11.84 3.97
N ALA A 45 1.16 12.41 4.88
CA ALA A 45 1.11 13.87 5.06
C ALA A 45 2.47 14.42 5.49
N ALA A 46 3.11 13.80 6.48
CA ALA A 46 4.43 14.18 6.95
C ALA A 46 5.51 14.08 5.85
N ASN A 47 5.45 13.03 5.01
CA ASN A 47 6.34 12.88 3.86
C ASN A 47 6.15 14.02 2.85
N ILE A 48 4.89 14.36 2.53
CA ILE A 48 4.60 15.43 1.57
C ILE A 48 5.16 16.76 2.09
N ASP A 49 4.87 17.08 3.34
CA ASP A 49 5.32 18.33 3.96
C ASP A 49 6.86 18.40 4.03
N ALA A 50 7.52 17.31 4.42
CA ALA A 50 8.97 17.29 4.51
C ALA A 50 9.68 17.37 3.15
N TRP A 51 9.13 16.73 2.11
CA TRP A 51 9.85 16.55 0.84
C TRP A 51 9.46 17.54 -0.26
N PHE A 52 8.26 18.12 -0.20
CA PHE A 52 7.74 18.99 -1.27
C PHE A 52 7.42 20.41 -0.83
N SER A 53 7.54 20.77 0.46
CA SER A 53 7.28 22.14 0.92
C SER A 53 8.13 23.19 0.21
N TRP A 54 9.37 22.86 -0.17
CA TRP A 54 10.24 23.77 -0.92
C TRP A 54 9.75 24.06 -2.36
N LEU A 55 8.83 23.24 -2.88
CA LEU A 55 8.11 23.46 -4.14
C LEU A 55 6.76 24.17 -3.93
N GLY A 56 6.42 24.54 -2.69
CA GLY A 56 5.11 25.10 -2.35
C GLY A 56 3.99 24.06 -2.31
N ILE A 57 4.31 22.77 -2.20
CA ILE A 57 3.34 21.66 -2.11
C ILE A 57 3.38 21.07 -0.70
N ASN A 58 2.22 20.93 -0.06
CA ASN A 58 2.04 20.35 1.27
C ASN A 58 0.87 19.35 1.28
N SER A 59 0.61 18.72 2.42
CA SER A 59 -0.44 17.72 2.59
C SER A 59 -1.86 18.22 2.31
N HIS A 60 -2.05 19.54 2.26
CA HIS A 60 -3.33 20.22 2.02
C HIS A 60 -3.47 20.81 0.62
N SER A 61 -2.43 20.72 -0.24
CA SER A 61 -2.42 21.37 -1.55
C SER A 61 -3.51 20.92 -2.52
N LEU A 62 -4.13 19.77 -2.27
CA LEU A 62 -5.21 19.21 -3.10
C LEU A 62 -6.47 18.93 -2.26
N ASP A 63 -6.62 19.57 -1.11
CA ASP A 63 -7.80 19.38 -0.27
C ASP A 63 -9.05 19.95 -0.95
N TYR A 64 -10.16 19.22 -0.81
CA TYR A 64 -11.45 19.62 -1.38
C TYR A 64 -12.60 19.21 -0.46
N PHE A 65 -13.73 19.90 -0.58
CA PHE A 65 -14.95 19.53 0.13
C PHE A 65 -15.83 18.62 -0.73
N TYR A 66 -16.25 17.50 -0.15
CA TYR A 66 -17.19 16.56 -0.76
C TYR A 66 -18.31 16.26 0.22
N GLN A 67 -19.56 16.63 -0.15
CA GLN A 67 -20.74 16.53 0.72
C GLN A 67 -20.50 17.04 2.16
N GLY A 68 -19.87 18.22 2.29
CA GLY A 68 -19.57 18.84 3.59
C GLY A 68 -18.40 18.22 4.36
N SER A 69 -17.77 17.18 3.84
CA SER A 69 -16.57 16.56 4.43
C SER A 69 -15.31 17.09 3.74
N LEU A 70 -14.30 17.49 4.51
CA LEU A 70 -12.98 17.81 3.98
C LEU A 70 -12.26 16.52 3.60
N VAL A 71 -11.80 16.43 2.35
CA VAL A 71 -11.07 15.28 1.82
C VAL A 71 -9.63 15.68 1.56
N GLY A 72 -8.69 14.95 2.18
CA GLY A 72 -7.25 15.13 2.01
C GLY A 72 -6.77 14.63 0.65
N GLY A 73 -6.91 15.44 -0.41
CA GLY A 73 -6.67 14.98 -1.78
C GLY A 73 -5.22 14.62 -2.06
N ALA A 74 -4.26 15.35 -1.49
CA ALA A 74 -2.84 15.08 -1.69
C ALA A 74 -2.41 13.77 -1.00
N VAL A 75 -2.89 13.57 0.23
CA VAL A 75 -2.69 12.32 0.99
C VAL A 75 -3.35 11.14 0.30
N THR A 76 -4.55 11.32 -0.27
CA THR A 76 -5.26 10.29 -1.03
C THR A 76 -4.47 9.89 -2.27
N LEU A 77 -4.03 10.88 -3.06
CA LEU A 77 -3.23 10.65 -4.26
C LEU A 77 -1.92 9.93 -3.92
N TYR A 78 -1.27 10.29 -2.80
CA TYR A 78 -0.07 9.60 -2.33
C TYR A 78 -0.31 8.10 -2.12
N HIS A 79 -1.40 7.72 -1.44
CA HIS A 79 -1.74 6.30 -1.21
C HIS A 79 -2.06 5.55 -2.51
N TRP A 80 -2.69 6.23 -3.47
CA TRP A 80 -2.98 5.66 -4.78
C TRP A 80 -1.68 5.36 -5.53
N LEU A 81 -0.80 6.35 -5.67
CA LEU A 81 0.50 6.18 -6.34
C LEU A 81 1.34 5.09 -5.67
N PHE A 82 1.34 5.04 -4.34
CA PHE A 82 2.00 3.99 -3.58
C PHE A 82 1.42 2.60 -3.90
N SER A 83 0.09 2.49 -4.00
CA SER A 83 -0.57 1.24 -4.37
C SER A 83 -0.20 0.76 -5.78
N PHE A 84 -0.14 1.65 -6.77
CA PHE A 84 0.34 1.29 -8.10
C PHE A 84 1.82 0.85 -8.08
N ALA A 85 2.68 1.60 -7.38
CA ALA A 85 4.10 1.28 -7.30
C ALA A 85 4.34 -0.10 -6.65
N PHE A 86 3.67 -0.39 -5.54
CA PHE A 86 3.86 -1.67 -4.87
C PHE A 86 3.04 -2.82 -5.47
N ALA A 87 1.96 -2.54 -6.22
CA ALA A 87 1.34 -3.56 -7.06
C ALA A 87 2.29 -3.99 -8.19
N PHE A 88 3.01 -3.04 -8.80
CA PHE A 88 4.07 -3.38 -9.75
C PHE A 88 5.15 -4.24 -9.11
N VAL A 89 5.67 -3.84 -7.95
CA VAL A 89 6.68 -4.61 -7.20
C VAL A 89 6.18 -6.03 -6.92
N TYR A 90 4.94 -6.17 -6.44
CA TYR A 90 4.33 -7.46 -6.15
C TYR A 90 4.28 -8.35 -7.41
N VAL A 91 3.66 -7.85 -8.49
CA VAL A 91 3.49 -8.61 -9.73
C VAL A 91 4.84 -8.94 -10.34
N PHE A 92 5.77 -7.99 -10.36
CA PHE A 92 7.13 -8.17 -10.86
C PHE A 92 7.90 -9.23 -10.07
N ILE A 93 7.96 -9.14 -8.73
CA ILE A 93 8.64 -10.12 -7.90
C ILE A 93 7.99 -11.50 -8.05
N SER A 94 6.66 -11.56 -8.14
CA SER A 94 5.94 -12.82 -8.28
C SER A 94 6.31 -13.63 -9.52
N ALA A 95 6.85 -12.96 -10.54
CA ALA A 95 7.35 -13.56 -11.78
C ALA A 95 8.60 -14.42 -11.56
N TYR A 96 9.41 -14.09 -10.54
CA TYR A 96 10.69 -14.74 -10.21
C TYR A 96 10.65 -15.52 -8.88
N LEU A 97 9.90 -15.01 -7.91
CA LEU A 97 9.70 -15.60 -6.59
C LEU A 97 8.19 -15.81 -6.33
N PRO A 98 7.57 -16.86 -6.90
CA PRO A 98 6.14 -17.10 -6.75
C PRO A 98 5.68 -17.30 -5.30
N LYS A 99 6.60 -17.63 -4.38
CA LYS A 99 6.34 -17.73 -2.95
C LYS A 99 5.81 -16.43 -2.34
N ILE A 100 6.08 -15.27 -2.95
CA ILE A 100 5.54 -13.98 -2.48
C ILE A 100 3.99 -13.96 -2.52
N ARG A 101 3.38 -14.81 -3.35
CA ARG A 101 1.93 -14.95 -3.53
C ARG A 101 1.27 -15.88 -2.52
N MET A 102 2.01 -16.44 -1.56
CA MET A 102 1.47 -17.39 -0.58
C MET A 102 0.29 -16.81 0.20
N PHE A 103 -0.68 -17.68 0.50
CA PHE A 103 -1.92 -17.33 1.19
C PHE A 103 -2.63 -16.13 0.54
N TYR A 104 -2.73 -16.15 -0.79
CA TYR A 104 -3.33 -15.07 -1.57
C TYR A 104 -2.65 -13.70 -1.35
N GLY A 105 -1.33 -13.66 -1.17
CA GLY A 105 -0.58 -12.40 -0.99
C GLY A 105 -0.50 -11.90 0.46
N VAL A 106 -1.02 -12.65 1.45
CA VAL A 106 -0.86 -12.31 2.89
C VAL A 106 0.61 -12.15 3.27
N LEU A 107 1.50 -13.04 2.77
CA LEU A 107 2.93 -12.92 3.05
C LEU A 107 3.47 -11.56 2.60
N TYR A 108 3.08 -11.11 1.40
CA TYR A 108 3.50 -9.81 0.89
C TYR A 108 2.98 -8.66 1.77
N GLY A 109 1.71 -8.70 2.16
CA GLY A 109 1.12 -7.71 3.06
C GLY A 109 1.91 -7.56 4.36
N VAL A 110 2.21 -8.68 5.03
CA VAL A 110 2.99 -8.68 6.28
C VAL A 110 4.41 -8.15 6.07
N LEU A 111 5.08 -8.55 4.98
CA LEU A 111 6.42 -8.06 4.66
C LEU A 111 6.42 -6.54 4.43
N ILE A 112 5.39 -6.00 3.76
CA ILE A 112 5.24 -4.55 3.56
C ILE A 112 4.94 -3.85 4.87
N THR A 113 4.10 -4.41 5.76
CA THR A 113 3.88 -3.83 7.09
C THR A 113 5.20 -3.70 7.86
N ILE A 114 6.00 -4.77 7.89
CA ILE A 114 7.30 -4.75 8.58
C ILE A 114 8.25 -3.75 7.92
N PHE A 115 8.37 -3.79 6.60
CA PHE A 115 9.29 -2.92 5.87
C PHE A 115 8.90 -1.45 5.96
N ALA A 116 7.67 -1.08 5.56
CA ALA A 116 7.25 0.31 5.50
C ALA A 116 6.92 0.88 6.87
N HIS A 117 6.09 0.19 7.67
CA HIS A 117 5.61 0.70 8.95
C HIS A 117 6.48 0.27 10.14
N GLY A 118 7.18 -0.86 10.05
CA GLY A 118 8.12 -1.31 11.07
C GLY A 118 9.51 -0.73 10.96
N ILE A 119 9.96 -0.34 9.77
CA ILE A 119 11.34 0.12 9.56
C ILE A 119 11.34 1.52 8.95
N MET A 120 10.86 1.70 7.72
CA MET A 120 11.11 2.91 6.94
C MET A 120 10.48 4.16 7.55
N ILE A 121 9.19 4.15 7.87
CA ILE A 121 8.47 5.29 8.43
C ILE A 121 9.07 5.72 9.79
N PRO A 122 9.27 4.81 10.77
CA PRO A 122 9.97 5.12 12.01
C PRO A 122 11.39 5.65 11.81
N LEU A 123 12.17 5.02 10.94
CA LEU A 123 13.58 5.36 10.70
C LEU A 123 13.75 6.77 10.13
N PHE A 124 12.82 7.23 9.30
CA PHE A 124 12.82 8.59 8.76
C PHE A 124 12.14 9.63 9.66
N GLY A 125 11.65 9.25 10.84
CA GLY A 125 11.02 10.19 11.77
C GLY A 125 9.63 10.65 11.35
N PHE A 126 8.91 9.88 10.54
CA PHE A 126 7.56 10.22 10.07
C PHE A 126 6.44 9.62 10.91
N ARG A 127 6.78 9.08 12.10
CA ARG A 127 5.78 8.53 13.03
C ARG A 127 6.12 8.84 14.48
N HIS A 128 5.23 9.64 15.08
CA HIS A 128 5.24 10.00 16.49
C HIS A 128 3.82 9.83 17.06
N PRO A 129 3.53 8.72 17.75
CA PRO A 129 2.21 8.48 18.33
C PRO A 129 1.89 9.47 19.46
N SER A 130 0.72 10.10 19.40
CA SER A 130 0.25 11.08 20.39
C SER A 130 0.09 10.48 21.79
N TYR A 131 -0.26 9.20 21.87
CA TYR A 131 -0.42 8.46 23.12
C TYR A 131 0.89 7.91 23.70
N ASN A 132 2.03 8.15 23.05
CA ASN A 132 3.33 7.64 23.47
C ASN A 132 4.40 8.73 23.31
N GLU A 133 4.22 9.81 24.06
CA GLU A 133 5.01 11.03 23.97
C GLU A 133 6.52 10.77 23.94
N GLY A 134 7.20 11.39 22.98
CA GLY A 134 8.65 11.27 22.81
C GLY A 134 9.13 9.95 22.18
N LYS A 135 8.25 8.96 21.94
CA LYS A 135 8.65 7.72 21.25
C LYS A 135 8.46 7.83 19.75
N VAL A 136 9.43 7.27 19.03
CA VAL A 136 9.28 6.95 17.60
C VAL A 136 8.29 5.79 17.49
N GLY A 137 7.32 5.89 16.58
CA GLY A 137 6.27 4.89 16.40
C GLY A 137 6.72 3.64 15.65
N TRP A 138 7.77 2.98 16.15
CA TRP A 138 8.09 1.59 15.84
C TRP A 138 6.88 0.69 16.11
N LEU A 139 6.75 -0.45 15.42
CA LEU A 139 5.60 -1.35 15.57
C LEU A 139 5.33 -1.78 17.03
N TRP A 140 6.38 -1.97 17.84
CA TRP A 140 6.27 -2.33 19.26
C TRP A 140 5.93 -1.16 20.18
N ASN A 141 5.91 0.07 19.66
CA ASN A 141 5.49 1.27 20.38
C ASN A 141 4.06 1.70 20.02
N LEU A 142 3.41 1.02 19.06
CA LEU A 142 2.03 1.29 18.68
C LEU A 142 1.06 0.66 19.68
N ASN A 143 -0.10 1.28 19.86
CA ASN A 143 -1.21 0.66 20.57
C ASN A 143 -1.81 -0.50 19.75
N GLY A 144 -2.63 -1.34 20.40
CA GLY A 144 -3.21 -2.52 19.76
C GLY A 144 -4.10 -2.20 18.55
N TYR A 145 -4.81 -1.06 18.57
CA TYR A 145 -5.70 -0.66 17.48
C TYR A 145 -4.93 -0.36 16.21
N GLU A 146 -3.89 0.47 16.30
CA GLU A 146 -3.04 0.81 15.16
C GLU A 146 -2.23 -0.38 14.67
N LEU A 147 -1.67 -1.18 15.59
CA LEU A 147 -0.91 -2.37 15.20
C LEU A 147 -1.78 -3.35 14.39
N VAL A 148 -2.99 -3.62 14.86
CA VAL A 148 -3.94 -4.50 14.16
C VAL A 148 -4.36 -3.89 12.83
N SER A 149 -4.66 -2.59 12.81
CA SER A 149 -5.04 -1.88 11.58
C SER A 149 -3.94 -1.91 10.52
N GLU A 150 -2.67 -1.71 10.92
CA GLU A 150 -1.55 -1.78 9.98
C GLU A 150 -1.35 -3.20 9.46
N ILE A 151 -1.40 -4.23 10.30
CA ILE A 151 -1.24 -5.61 9.83
C ILE A 151 -2.40 -6.03 8.92
N LEU A 152 -3.65 -5.91 9.39
CA LEU A 152 -4.81 -6.38 8.64
C LEU A 152 -5.08 -5.52 7.40
N GLY A 153 -4.89 -4.21 7.50
CA GLY A 153 -5.04 -3.30 6.37
C GLY A 153 -4.07 -3.65 5.23
N HIS A 154 -2.81 -3.95 5.52
CA HIS A 154 -1.85 -4.37 4.50
C HIS A 154 -2.13 -5.76 3.96
N ILE A 155 -2.66 -6.67 4.79
CA ILE A 155 -3.12 -7.99 4.32
C ILE A 155 -4.25 -7.82 3.31
N TYR A 156 -5.31 -7.07 3.63
CA TYR A 156 -6.44 -6.88 2.71
C TYR A 156 -6.00 -6.17 1.42
N TRP A 157 -5.16 -5.16 1.56
CA TRP A 157 -4.56 -4.46 0.44
C TRP A 157 -3.76 -5.42 -0.46
N ALA A 158 -2.86 -6.24 0.08
CA ALA A 158 -2.08 -7.20 -0.71
C ALA A 158 -2.94 -8.32 -1.32
N VAL A 159 -3.94 -8.81 -0.58
CA VAL A 159 -4.88 -9.82 -1.07
C VAL A 159 -5.68 -9.30 -2.26
N SER A 160 -6.08 -8.03 -2.24
CA SER A 160 -6.80 -7.44 -3.36
C SER A 160 -5.93 -7.38 -4.63
N ILE A 161 -4.63 -7.09 -4.51
CA ILE A 161 -3.67 -7.14 -5.62
C ILE A 161 -3.59 -8.57 -6.18
N GLU A 162 -3.47 -9.58 -5.32
CA GLU A 162 -3.37 -10.98 -5.76
C GLU A 162 -4.66 -11.47 -6.43
N ILE A 163 -5.83 -11.10 -5.94
CA ILE A 163 -7.11 -11.44 -6.59
C ILE A 163 -7.17 -10.83 -8.01
N CYS A 164 -6.76 -9.57 -8.15
CA CYS A 164 -6.67 -8.92 -9.46
C CYS A 164 -5.64 -9.61 -10.36
N LEU A 165 -4.47 -9.99 -9.83
CA LEU A 165 -3.46 -10.73 -10.59
C LEU A 165 -4.00 -12.10 -11.03
N ILE A 166 -4.71 -12.83 -10.18
CA ILE A 166 -5.34 -14.11 -10.54
C ILE A 166 -6.32 -13.92 -11.70
N ALA A 167 -7.16 -12.88 -11.66
CA ALA A 167 -8.10 -12.58 -12.74
C ALA A 167 -7.37 -12.26 -14.06
N VAL A 168 -6.29 -11.48 -14.02
CA VAL A 168 -5.45 -11.19 -15.18
C VAL A 168 -4.76 -12.46 -15.69
N LEU A 169 -4.22 -13.31 -14.82
CA LEU A 169 -3.60 -14.58 -15.23
C LEU A 169 -4.61 -15.50 -15.90
N ALA A 170 -5.82 -15.58 -15.37
CA ALA A 170 -6.90 -16.37 -15.95
C ALA A 170 -7.29 -15.88 -17.35
N SER A 171 -7.38 -14.56 -17.57
CA SER A 171 -7.71 -14.00 -18.89
C SER A 171 -6.66 -14.26 -19.96
N PHE A 172 -5.42 -14.54 -19.57
CA PHE A 172 -4.32 -14.95 -20.47
C PHE A 172 -4.02 -16.46 -20.45
N ALA A 173 -4.90 -17.29 -19.86
CA ALA A 173 -4.73 -18.74 -19.72
C ALA A 173 -3.38 -19.16 -19.11
N ARG A 174 -2.91 -18.39 -18.11
CA ARG A 174 -1.69 -18.67 -17.33
C ARG A 174 -2.00 -19.40 -16.02
N PRO A 175 -1.02 -20.12 -15.44
CA PRO A 175 -1.19 -20.71 -14.12
C PRO A 175 -1.56 -19.67 -13.06
N ILE A 176 -2.71 -19.84 -12.42
CA ILE A 176 -3.18 -18.93 -11.36
C ILE A 176 -2.45 -19.16 -10.03
N ARG A 177 -1.73 -20.26 -9.88
CA ARG A 177 -0.88 -20.60 -8.72
C ARG A 177 0.52 -20.97 -9.18
N GLY A 178 1.50 -20.77 -8.30
CA GLY A 178 2.90 -21.07 -8.61
C GLY A 178 3.48 -20.13 -9.67
N SER A 179 4.47 -20.63 -10.41
CA SER A 179 5.14 -19.85 -11.44
C SER A 179 4.25 -19.68 -12.66
N TRP A 180 3.89 -18.44 -12.97
CA TRP A 180 3.03 -18.10 -14.10
C TRP A 180 3.80 -17.67 -15.34
N THR A 181 5.12 -17.48 -15.21
CA THR A 181 6.00 -17.07 -16.30
C THR A 181 6.45 -18.23 -17.18
N VAL A 182 6.22 -19.48 -16.75
CA VAL A 182 6.62 -20.70 -17.46
C VAL A 182 5.68 -20.97 -18.62
N ARG A 183 6.07 -20.49 -19.81
CA ARG A 183 5.92 -21.15 -21.12
C ARG A 183 7.03 -20.65 -22.02
#